data_AF-A0ABD1A3V9-F1
#
_entry.id   AF-A0ABD1A3V9-F1
#
_cell.length_a   1.000
_cell.length_b   1.000
_cell.length_c   1.000
_cell.angle_alpha   90.00
_cell.angle_beta   90.00
_cell.angle_gamma   90.00
#
_symmetry.space_group_name_H-M   'P 1'
#
loop_
_entity.id
_entity.type
_entity.pdbx_description
1 polymer ?
#
loop_
_entity_poly.entity_id
_entity_poly.type
_entity_poly.pdbx_seq_one_letter_code
_entity_poly.pdbx_strand_id
1 'polypeptide(L)' 'MVITCHWINADWEMQKRILSFKVITDHKGDTIASQLLDCLDDWGIHSVFTVTVDNARNNDKALEILRMI' A
#
# COMPACT_ATOMS: atom_id res chain seq x y z
N MET A 1 0.58 -10.73 -1.62
CA MET A 1 0.15 -9.32 -1.62
C MET A 1 0.73 -8.63 -2.85
N VAL A 2 -0.08 -7.83 -3.54
CA VAL A 2 0.36 -7.00 -4.66
C VAL A 2 0.14 -5.54 -4.30
N ILE A 3 1.16 -4.72 -4.42
CA ILE A 3 1.07 -3.29 -4.14
C ILE A 3 1.03 -2.56 -5.48
N THR A 4 -0.03 -1.80 -5.71
CA THR A 4 -0.20 -1.00 -6.92
C THR A 4 -0.35 0.45 -6.55
N CYS A 5 0.50 1.30 -7.12
CA CYS A 5 0.42 2.75 -6.98
C CYS A 5 -0.37 3.35 -8.14
N HIS A 6 -1.20 4.34 -7.80
CA HIS A 6 -2.00 5.10 -8.74
C HIS A 6 -1.76 6.59 -8.49
N TRP A 7 -1.54 7.36 -9.54
CA TRP A 7 -1.42 8.82 -9.47
C TRP A 7 -1.78 9.46 -10.81
N ILE A 8 -2.01 10.77 -10.82
CA ILE A 8 -2.18 11.56 -12.05
C ILE A 8 -0.87 12.31 -12.30
N ASN A 9 -0.29 12.21 -13.49
CA ASN A 9 0.94 12.92 -13.85
C ASN A 9 0.65 14.38 -14.28
N ALA A 10 1.70 15.13 -14.63
CA ALA A 10 1.58 16.53 -15.04
C ALA A 10 0.73 16.72 -16.32
N ASP A 11 0.64 15.69 -17.16
CA ASP A 11 -0.12 15.65 -18.40
C ASP A 11 -1.58 15.22 -18.19
N TRP A 12 -2.04 15.16 -16.93
CA TRP A 12 -3.38 14.71 -16.54
C TRP A 12 -3.72 13.27 -16.89
N GLU A 13 -2.69 12.42 -17.03
CA GLU A 13 -2.87 11.01 -17.34
C GLU A 13 -2.85 10.16 -16.07
N MET A 14 -3.81 9.25 -15.98
CA MET A 14 -3.85 8.24 -14.92
C MET A 14 -2.71 7.24 -15.09
N GLN A 15 -1.83 7.18 -14.10
CA GLN A 15 -0.79 6.19 -14.00
C GLN A 15 -1.21 5.06 -13.06
N LYS A 16 -0.91 3.83 -13.47
CA LYS A 16 -1.10 2.62 -12.68
C LYS A 16 0.17 1.79 -12.79
N ARG A 17 0.87 1.55 -11.68
CA ARG A 17 2.11 0.76 -11.67
C ARG A 17 2.11 -0.21 -10.50
N ILE A 18 2.53 -1.45 -10.77
CA ILE A 18 2.78 -2.43 -9.72
C ILE A 18 4.16 -2.12 -9.14
N LEU A 19 4.21 -1.86 -7.84
CA LEU A 19 5.46 -1.58 -7.13
C LEU A 19 6.12 -2.85 -6.60
N SER A 20 5.31 -3.83 -6.16
CA SER A 20 5.85 -5.06 -5.57
C SER A 20 4.88 -6.24 -5.61
N PHE A 21 5.47 -7.43 -5.68
CA PHE A 21 4.83 -8.71 -5.40
C PHE A 21 5.50 -9.30 -4.15
N LYS A 22 4.78 -9.32 -3.03
CA LYS A 22 5.27 -9.87 -1.76
C LYS A 22 4.50 -11.14 -1.41
N VAL A 23 5.22 -12.22 -1.12
CA VAL A 23 4.61 -13.41 -0.53
C VAL A 23 4.43 -13.14 0.97
N ILE A 24 3.19 -13.20 1.44
CA ILE A 24 2.88 -13.08 2.86
C ILE A 24 2.33 -14.42 3.34
N THR A 25 2.84 -14.90 4.47
CA THR A 25 2.50 -16.21 5.03
C THR A 25 1.32 -16.15 5.99
N ASP A 26 1.10 -15.01 6.65
CA ASP A 26 -0.12 -14.72 7.38
C ASP A 26 -0.82 -13.47 6.82
N HIS A 27 -2.15 -13.51 6.77
CA HIS A 27 -2.97 -12.40 6.29
C HIS A 27 -3.32 -11.45 7.45
N LYS A 28 -2.41 -11.25 8.41
CA LYS A 28 -2.64 -10.35 9.54
C LYS A 28 -2.43 -8.89 9.12
N GLY A 29 -3.21 -7.99 9.72
CA GLY A 29 -3.11 -6.56 9.44
C GLY A 29 -1.71 -5.98 9.65
N ASP A 30 -1.01 -6.42 10.71
CA ASP A 30 0.34 -5.96 11.03
C ASP A 30 1.34 -6.34 9.93
N THR A 31 1.29 -7.57 9.42
CA THR A 31 2.13 -8.05 8.32
C THR A 31 1.84 -7.27 7.04
N ILE A 32 0.57 -7.02 6.74
CA ILE A 32 0.15 -6.23 5.57
C ILE A 32 0.69 -4.79 5.68
N ALA A 33 0.54 -4.15 6.84
CA ALA A 33 1.00 -2.79 7.07
C ALA A 33 2.53 -2.68 6.97
N SER A 34 3.27 -3.60 7.60
CA SER A 34 4.74 -3.65 7.50
C SER A 34 5.20 -3.84 6.06
N GLN A 35 4.60 -4.77 5.30
CA GLN A 35 4.99 -4.97 3.90
C GLN A 35 4.66 -3.78 2.99
N LEU A 36 3.61 -3.01 3.30
CA LEU A 36 3.33 -1.78 2.57
C LEU A 36 4.33 -0.68 2.93
N LEU A 37 4.65 -0.49 4.21
CA LEU A 37 5.65 0.48 4.68
C LEU A 37 7.02 0.22 4.06
N ASP A 38 7.50 -1.03 4.10
CA ASP A 38 8.76 -1.42 3.47
C ASP A 38 8.76 -1.10 1.98
N CYS A 39 7.65 -1.37 1.28
CA CYS A 39 7.54 -1.06 -0.15
C CYS A 39 7.54 0.45 -0.43
N LEU A 40 6.96 1.28 0.44
CA LEU A 40 6.99 2.72 0.27
C LEU A 40 8.41 3.26 0.50
N ASP A 41 9.12 2.74 1.50
CA ASP A 41 10.51 3.10 1.78
C ASP A 41 11.46 2.68 0.65
N ASP A 42 11.31 1.45 0.12
CA ASP A 42 12.07 0.93 -1.03
C ASP A 42 11.99 1.88 -2.25
N TRP A 43 10.85 2.56 -2.42
CA TRP A 43 10.59 3.49 -3.53
C TRP A 43 10.78 4.98 -3.16
N GLY A 44 11.13 5.30 -1.92
CA GLY A 44 11.26 6.68 -1.43
C GLY A 44 9.94 7.47 -1.43
N ILE A 45 8.80 6.78 -1.26
CA ILE A 45 7.47 7.39 -1.26
C ILE A 45 7.09 7.74 0.18
N HIS A 46 7.14 9.02 0.52
CA HIS A 46 6.88 9.51 1.88
C HIS A 46 5.53 10.23 2.03
N SER A 47 4.74 10.33 0.96
CA SER A 47 3.44 11.01 0.99
C SER A 47 2.42 10.20 0.22
N VAL A 48 1.44 9.67 0.96
CA VAL A 48 0.36 8.86 0.40
C VAL A 48 -0.95 9.56 0.70
N PHE A 49 -1.74 9.84 -0.35
CA PHE A 49 -3.03 10.50 -0.17
C PHE A 49 -4.12 9.54 0.31
N THR A 50 -4.12 8.30 -0.20
CA THR A 50 -5.11 7.29 0.14
C THR A 50 -4.52 5.90 -0.04
N VAL A 51 -4.82 5.00 0.91
CA VAL A 51 -4.60 3.56 0.77
C VAL A 51 -5.94 2.88 0.61
N THR A 52 -6.08 2.05 -0.42
CA THR A 52 -7.27 1.22 -0.65
C THR A 52 -6.92 -0.24 -0.47
N VAL A 53 -7.75 -0.96 0.28
CA VAL A 53 -7.62 -2.39 0.57
C VAL A 53 -8.95 -3.07 0.25
N ASP A 54 -8.94 -4.38 0.04
CA ASP A 54 -10.18 -5.14 -0.13
C ASP A 54 -10.98 -5.18 1.20
N ASN A 55 -12.28 -5.47 1.10
CA ASN A 55 -13.20 -5.48 2.24
C ASN A 55 -13.04 -6.74 3.12
N ALA A 56 -11.81 -7.02 3.54
CA ALA A 56 -11.47 -8.11 4.44
C ALA A 56 -11.17 -7.55 5.83
N ARG A 57 -11.78 -8.15 6.87
CA ARG A 57 -11.69 -7.71 8.27
C ARG A 57 -10.25 -7.55 8.79
N ASN A 58 -9.31 -8.31 8.24
CA ASN A 58 -7.90 -8.22 8.65
C ASN A 58 -7.24 -6.91 8.20
N ASN A 59 -7.77 -6.26 7.14
CA ASN A 59 -7.25 -5.00 6.64
C ASN A 59 -7.66 -3.81 7.50
N ASP A 60 -8.70 -3.92 8.31
CA ASP A 60 -9.12 -2.86 9.25
C ASP A 60 -7.96 -2.50 10.19
N LYS A 61 -7.28 -3.52 10.73
CA LYS A 61 -6.08 -3.33 11.56
C LYS A 61 -4.91 -2.74 10.79
N ALA A 62 -4.72 -3.15 9.53
CA ALA A 62 -3.66 -2.58 8.69
C ALA A 62 -3.91 -1.08 8.49
N LEU A 63 -5.14 -0.68 8.18
CA LEU A 63 -5.51 0.73 8.00
C LEU A 63 -5.32 1.56 9.27
N GLU A 64 -5.53 1.00 10.46
CA GLU A 64 -5.22 1.69 11.73
C GLU A 64 -3.73 2.02 11.86
N ILE A 65 -2.85 1.08 11.50
CA ILE A 65 -1.40 1.28 11.54
C ILE A 65 -0.96 2.29 10.46
N LEU A 66 -1.54 2.20 9.27
CA LEU A 66 -1.22 3.04 8.12
C LEU A 66 -1.80 4.46 8.20
N ARG A 67 -2.59 4.79 9.23
CA ARG A 67 -3.03 6.19 9.49
C ARG A 67 -1.89 7.14 9.86
N MET A 68 -0.69 6.61 10.09
CA MET A 68 0.49 7.37 10.52
C MET A 68 1.38 7.83 9.37
N ILE A 69 1.02 7.55 8.11
CA ILE A 69 1.81 7.84 6.89
C ILE A 69 1.08 8.80 5.96
#